data_AF-A0A517L2E6-F1
#
_entry.id   AF-A0A517L2E6-F1
#
_cell.length_a   1.000
_cell.length_b   1.000
_cell.length_c   1.000
_cell.angle_alpha   90.00
_cell.angle_beta   90.00
_cell.angle_gamma   90.00
#
_symmetry.space_group_name_H-M   'P 1'
#
loop_
_entity.id
_entity.type
_entity.pdbx_description
1 polymer ?
#
loop_
_entity_poly.entity_id
_entity_poly.type
_entity_poly.pdbx_seq_one_letter_code
_entity_poly.pdbx_strand_id
1 'polypeptide(L)'
;MKDDYGRSMHLVKEKCSVVQLGSQSHIVVAHIARFPTSGDKPDQLAPDVLRFILGSPDIIKTGLEVLQDGNLCETQLAVKVHGLRCLRIMHNSLSKKKFGGMGGLAALYLGKRLRGKGDTERQLSDWSLPHPLTEPQIEYAANDALISLLIHNEIASQISTSPHHSLLASLQPTLSSSSPNLHINPPTTPSPALLKQKAKTARERKHRQNFDSLDTDSKILYGKLRELRDKIMREAGWFDATQSRFVADTDTIFLLARERPVTVGELEGLGKKVQKATREVYWREFLGVVRGHLGLENVGDLGDLGSEGMFLGKG
;
A
#
# COMPACT_ATOMS: atom_id res chain seq x y z
N MET A 1 15.59 2.80 -18.02
CA MET A 1 16.11 3.87 -17.15
C MET A 1 16.50 3.21 -15.84
N LYS A 2 17.69 3.49 -15.29
CA LYS A 2 18.10 2.94 -13.99
C LYS A 2 17.79 3.97 -12.90
N ASP A 3 17.39 3.53 -11.71
CA ASP A 3 17.30 4.43 -10.55
C ASP A 3 18.71 4.88 -10.11
N ASP A 4 18.77 5.77 -9.12
CA ASP A 4 20.04 6.27 -8.54
C ASP A 4 20.91 5.15 -7.93
N TYR A 5 20.43 3.91 -7.90
CA TYR A 5 21.10 2.70 -7.41
C TYR A 5 21.43 1.71 -8.53
N GLY A 6 21.28 2.09 -9.80
CA GLY A 6 21.63 1.24 -10.93
C GLY A 6 20.65 0.10 -11.21
N ARG A 7 19.49 0.04 -10.54
CA ARG A 7 18.44 -0.95 -10.82
C ARG A 7 17.67 -0.55 -12.05
N SER A 8 17.48 -1.48 -12.99
CA SER A 8 16.56 -1.27 -14.11
C SER A 8 15.17 -0.98 -13.54
N MET A 9 14.67 0.25 -13.71
CA MET A 9 13.33 0.62 -13.24
C MET A 9 12.29 -0.12 -14.08
N HIS A 10 11.80 -1.23 -13.54
CA HIS A 10 10.67 -1.96 -14.07
C HIS A 10 9.38 -1.30 -13.56
N LEU A 11 9.13 -0.06 -13.99
CA LEU A 11 8.01 0.78 -13.56
C LEU A 11 6.64 0.14 -13.73
N VAL A 12 6.47 -0.73 -14.74
CA VAL A 12 5.21 -1.40 -15.04
C VAL A 12 5.06 -2.63 -14.16
N LYS A 13 6.11 -3.46 -14.07
CA LYS A 13 6.10 -4.68 -13.24
C LYS A 13 6.03 -4.40 -11.74
N GLU A 14 6.50 -3.23 -11.29
CA GLU A 14 6.34 -2.78 -9.89
C GLU A 14 4.91 -2.29 -9.60
N LYS A 15 4.23 -1.73 -10.59
CA LYS A 15 2.87 -1.19 -10.46
C LYS A 15 1.77 -2.22 -10.71
N CYS A 16 2.06 -3.21 -11.54
CA CYS A 16 1.14 -4.28 -11.95
C CYS A 16 1.88 -5.63 -11.90
N SER A 17 2.13 -6.10 -10.68
CA SER A 17 2.97 -7.28 -10.45
C SER A 17 2.22 -8.59 -10.62
N VAL A 18 0.94 -8.61 -10.22
CA VAL A 18 0.12 -9.82 -10.16
C VAL A 18 -1.24 -9.56 -10.79
N VAL A 19 -1.72 -10.53 -11.58
CA VAL A 19 -3.11 -10.60 -12.05
C VAL A 19 -3.74 -11.88 -11.52
N GLN A 20 -4.89 -11.75 -10.90
CA GLN A 20 -5.71 -12.87 -10.44
C GLN A 20 -7.01 -12.96 -11.25
N LEU A 21 -7.31 -14.16 -11.74
CA LEU A 21 -8.52 -14.48 -12.49
C LEU A 21 -9.21 -15.68 -11.85
N GLY A 22 -10.53 -15.62 -11.75
CA GLY A 22 -11.36 -16.67 -11.19
C GLY A 22 -12.50 -17.02 -12.13
N SER A 23 -12.71 -18.31 -12.31
CA SER A 23 -13.86 -18.91 -13.00
C SER A 23 -14.54 -19.91 -12.08
N GLN A 24 -15.58 -20.59 -12.56
CA GLN A 24 -16.29 -21.60 -11.77
C GLN A 24 -15.40 -22.81 -11.42
N SER A 25 -14.43 -23.14 -12.28
CA SER A 25 -13.61 -24.36 -12.15
C SER A 25 -12.13 -24.10 -11.91
N HIS A 26 -11.66 -22.87 -12.17
CA HIS A 26 -10.23 -22.55 -12.11
C HIS A 26 -10.00 -21.18 -11.46
N ILE A 27 -8.90 -21.08 -10.72
CA ILE A 27 -8.32 -19.84 -10.24
C ILE A 27 -6.90 -19.76 -10.78
N VAL A 28 -6.56 -18.63 -11.38
CA VAL A 28 -5.23 -18.36 -11.94
C VAL A 28 -4.66 -17.16 -11.22
N VAL A 29 -3.45 -17.31 -10.66
CA VAL A 29 -2.65 -16.21 -10.11
C VAL A 29 -1.39 -16.09 -10.97
N ALA A 30 -1.36 -15.08 -11.83
CA ALA A 30 -0.26 -14.82 -12.75
C ALA A 30 0.68 -13.76 -12.15
N HIS A 31 1.90 -14.15 -11.80
CA HIS A 31 2.95 -13.22 -11.36
C HIS A 31 3.62 -12.56 -12.58
N ILE A 32 2.93 -11.59 -13.19
CA ILE A 32 3.36 -10.87 -14.40
C ILE A 32 4.76 -10.27 -14.27
N ALA A 33 5.14 -9.78 -13.08
CA ALA A 33 6.48 -9.24 -12.86
C ALA A 33 7.59 -10.26 -13.17
N ARG A 34 7.32 -11.56 -13.03
CA ARG A 34 8.28 -12.64 -13.32
C ARG A 34 8.19 -13.21 -14.73
N PHE A 35 7.33 -12.66 -15.60
CA PHE A 35 7.32 -13.09 -17.01
C PHE A 35 8.68 -12.80 -17.66
N PRO A 36 9.20 -13.74 -18.47
CA PRO A 36 10.52 -13.60 -19.10
C PRO A 36 10.45 -12.63 -20.27
N THR A 37 10.43 -11.33 -19.97
CA THR A 37 10.28 -10.24 -20.93
C THR A 37 11.58 -9.43 -21.08
N SER A 38 11.76 -8.81 -22.24
CA SER A 38 12.86 -7.86 -22.47
C SER A 38 12.44 -6.48 -21.98
N GLY A 39 12.55 -6.27 -20.66
CA GLY A 39 12.11 -5.05 -20.00
C GLY A 39 10.62 -5.05 -19.66
N ASP A 40 10.02 -3.85 -19.72
CA ASP A 40 8.68 -3.55 -19.19
C ASP A 40 7.68 -3.15 -20.27
N LYS A 41 7.86 -3.66 -21.48
CA LYS A 41 6.96 -3.32 -22.57
C LYS A 41 5.59 -3.96 -22.34
N PRO A 42 4.49 -3.18 -22.34
CA PRO A 42 3.15 -3.69 -22.03
C PRO A 42 2.67 -4.85 -22.90
N ASP A 43 3.05 -4.86 -24.18
CA ASP A 43 2.80 -5.93 -25.16
C ASP A 43 3.42 -7.28 -24.76
N GLN A 44 4.55 -7.27 -24.06
CA GLN A 44 5.23 -8.48 -23.59
C GLN A 44 4.68 -9.00 -22.24
N LEU A 45 4.05 -8.13 -21.46
CA LEU A 45 3.57 -8.45 -20.10
C LEU A 45 2.17 -9.05 -20.09
N ALA A 46 1.37 -8.79 -21.11
CA ALA A 46 0.04 -9.37 -21.28
C ALA A 46 0.02 -10.29 -22.51
N PRO A 47 0.11 -11.62 -22.32
CA PRO A 47 -0.03 -12.60 -23.40
C PRO A 47 -1.38 -12.49 -24.12
N ASP A 48 -1.45 -12.94 -25.37
CA ASP A 48 -2.64 -12.83 -26.22
C ASP A 48 -3.90 -13.39 -25.57
N VAL A 49 -3.78 -14.51 -24.86
CA VAL A 49 -4.91 -15.11 -24.11
C VAL A 49 -5.44 -14.17 -23.02
N LEU A 50 -4.56 -13.48 -22.31
CA LEU A 50 -4.96 -12.52 -21.28
C LEU A 50 -5.60 -11.27 -21.93
N ARG A 51 -5.01 -10.78 -23.03
CA ARG A 51 -5.56 -9.67 -23.82
C ARG A 51 -6.96 -10.00 -24.33
N PHE A 52 -7.16 -11.20 -24.84
CA PHE A 52 -8.47 -11.69 -25.30
C PHE A 52 -9.50 -11.70 -24.16
N ILE A 53 -9.15 -12.29 -23.01
CA ILE A 53 -10.06 -12.37 -21.85
C ILE A 53 -10.45 -10.98 -21.34
N LEU A 54 -9.47 -10.09 -21.17
CA LEU A 54 -9.70 -8.74 -20.66
C LEU A 54 -10.43 -7.85 -21.68
N GLY A 55 -10.10 -7.98 -22.96
CA GLY A 55 -10.64 -7.17 -24.05
C GLY A 55 -12.02 -7.61 -24.54
N SER A 56 -12.43 -8.85 -24.30
CA SER A 56 -13.75 -9.35 -24.76
C SER A 56 -14.90 -8.71 -23.97
N PRO A 57 -15.90 -8.08 -24.62
CA PRO A 57 -17.11 -7.60 -23.93
C PRO A 57 -18.04 -8.73 -23.48
N ASP A 58 -17.94 -9.91 -24.11
CA ASP A 58 -18.77 -11.08 -23.81
C ASP A 58 -18.33 -11.80 -22.54
N ILE A 59 -17.06 -11.59 -22.14
CA ILE A 59 -16.54 -12.08 -20.87
C ILE A 59 -16.74 -10.99 -19.82
N ILE A 60 -17.60 -11.27 -18.84
CA ILE A 60 -17.81 -10.38 -17.70
C ILE A 60 -16.63 -10.46 -16.74
N LYS A 61 -16.04 -9.31 -16.42
CA LYS A 61 -15.00 -9.19 -15.39
C LYS A 61 -15.61 -8.51 -14.17
N THR A 62 -15.48 -9.15 -13.02
CA THR A 62 -16.06 -8.66 -11.77
C THR A 62 -15.01 -8.56 -10.67
N GLY A 63 -15.20 -7.60 -9.78
CA GLY A 63 -14.32 -7.35 -8.65
C GLY A 63 -14.81 -6.18 -7.81
N LEU A 64 -14.26 -6.09 -6.60
CA LEU A 64 -14.48 -4.91 -5.76
C LEU A 64 -13.65 -3.76 -6.32
N GLU A 65 -14.31 -2.72 -6.82
CA GLU A 65 -13.63 -1.56 -7.44
C GLU A 65 -12.87 -1.89 -8.74
N VAL A 66 -13.28 -2.96 -9.44
CA VAL A 66 -12.67 -3.48 -10.68
C VAL A 66 -12.49 -2.45 -11.82
N LEU A 67 -13.17 -1.30 -11.76
CA LEU A 67 -12.95 -0.20 -12.69
C LEU A 67 -11.53 0.39 -12.56
N GLN A 68 -10.99 0.46 -11.34
CA GLN A 68 -9.62 0.92 -11.11
C GLN A 68 -8.61 -0.08 -11.69
N ASP A 69 -8.86 -1.37 -11.53
CA ASP A 69 -8.04 -2.44 -12.10
C ASP A 69 -8.07 -2.41 -13.63
N GLY A 70 -9.25 -2.12 -14.22
CA GLY A 70 -9.39 -1.89 -15.66
C GLY A 70 -8.52 -0.74 -16.17
N ASN A 71 -8.50 0.39 -15.45
CA ASN A 71 -7.64 1.53 -15.77
C ASN A 71 -6.15 1.21 -15.60
N LEU A 72 -5.80 0.39 -14.60
CA LEU A 72 -4.44 -0.10 -14.43
C LEU A 72 -4.03 -0.97 -15.62
N CYS A 73 -4.89 -1.88 -16.09
CA CYS A 73 -4.63 -2.69 -17.28
C CYS A 73 -4.45 -1.82 -18.54
N GLU A 74 -5.27 -0.78 -18.73
CA GLU A 74 -5.14 0.11 -19.89
C GLU A 74 -3.83 0.91 -19.84
N THR A 75 -3.49 1.47 -18.68
CA THR A 75 -2.30 2.33 -18.53
C THR A 75 -0.99 1.58 -18.40
N GLN A 76 -1.00 0.38 -17.82
CA GLN A 76 0.21 -0.41 -17.52
C GLN A 76 0.41 -1.55 -18.51
N LEU A 77 -0.66 -2.23 -18.92
CA LEU A 77 -0.59 -3.39 -19.83
C LEU A 77 -0.98 -3.06 -21.27
N ALA A 78 -1.40 -1.82 -21.55
CA ALA A 78 -1.94 -1.42 -22.84
C ALA A 78 -3.05 -2.38 -23.29
N VAL A 79 -3.92 -2.77 -22.34
CA VAL A 79 -5.10 -3.61 -22.57
C VAL A 79 -6.33 -2.83 -22.15
N LYS A 80 -7.15 -2.45 -23.13
CA LYS A 80 -8.46 -1.86 -22.84
C LYS A 80 -9.40 -2.95 -22.34
N VAL A 81 -9.92 -2.77 -21.12
CA VAL A 81 -10.77 -3.79 -20.48
C VAL A 81 -12.24 -3.48 -20.76
N HIS A 82 -12.96 -4.49 -21.21
CA HIS A 82 -14.40 -4.44 -21.49
C HIS A 82 -15.20 -5.30 -20.51
N GLY A 83 -16.54 -5.21 -20.48
CA GLY A 83 -17.36 -6.13 -19.68
C GLY A 83 -17.16 -6.02 -18.15
N LEU A 84 -16.71 -4.87 -17.64
CA LEU A 84 -16.47 -4.66 -16.21
C LEU A 84 -17.79 -4.53 -15.42
N ARG A 85 -17.91 -5.27 -14.31
CA ARG A 85 -19.00 -5.17 -13.34
C ARG A 85 -18.45 -4.95 -11.93
N CYS A 86 -18.57 -3.73 -11.44
CA CYS A 86 -18.07 -3.36 -10.12
C CYS A 86 -19.05 -3.79 -9.02
N LEU A 87 -18.60 -4.66 -8.10
CA LEU A 87 -19.41 -5.15 -7.00
C LEU A 87 -19.93 -4.04 -6.09
N ARG A 88 -19.15 -2.96 -5.89
CA ARG A 88 -19.59 -1.80 -5.11
C ARG A 88 -20.79 -1.10 -5.76
N ILE A 89 -20.76 -0.92 -7.09
CA ILE A 89 -21.86 -0.29 -7.82
C ILE A 89 -23.09 -1.19 -7.75
N MET A 90 -22.94 -2.48 -8.06
CA MET A 90 -24.08 -3.42 -8.01
C MET A 90 -24.70 -3.52 -6.61
N HIS A 91 -23.88 -3.53 -5.56
CA HIS A 91 -24.36 -3.51 -4.19
C HIS A 91 -25.15 -2.24 -3.86
N ASN A 92 -24.59 -1.06 -4.18
CA ASN A 92 -25.24 0.22 -3.91
C ASN A 92 -26.58 0.38 -4.65
N SER A 93 -26.72 -0.28 -5.81
CA SER A 93 -27.96 -0.35 -6.57
C SER A 93 -29.05 -1.20 -5.90
N LEU A 94 -28.68 -2.21 -5.11
CA LEU A 94 -29.61 -3.11 -4.42
C LEU A 94 -29.86 -2.74 -2.96
N SER A 95 -28.86 -2.17 -2.29
CA SER A 95 -28.86 -2.04 -0.83
C SER A 95 -28.19 -0.75 -0.38
N LYS A 96 -28.73 -0.16 0.69
CA LYS A 96 -28.12 0.97 1.42
C LYS A 96 -27.22 0.51 2.58
N LYS A 97 -27.11 -0.80 2.82
CA LYS A 97 -26.29 -1.34 3.91
C LYS A 97 -24.83 -0.97 3.68
N LYS A 98 -24.15 -0.46 4.71
CA LYS A 98 -22.71 -0.17 4.60
C LYS A 98 -21.91 -1.46 4.65
N PHE A 99 -20.77 -1.49 3.97
CA PHE A 99 -19.84 -2.63 3.99
C PHE A 99 -18.38 -2.16 4.04
N GLY A 100 -17.54 -2.92 4.74
CA GLY A 100 -16.12 -2.62 4.99
C GLY A 100 -15.15 -3.15 3.93
N GLY A 101 -15.56 -3.24 2.66
CA GLY A 101 -14.80 -3.88 1.57
C GLY A 101 -15.18 -5.34 1.34
N MET A 102 -14.28 -6.14 0.76
CA MET A 102 -14.61 -7.48 0.25
C MET A 102 -15.14 -8.41 1.35
N GLY A 103 -14.51 -8.40 2.53
CA GLY A 103 -14.98 -9.18 3.69
C GLY A 103 -16.38 -8.78 4.18
N GLY A 104 -16.73 -7.50 4.06
CA GLY A 104 -18.07 -7.03 4.37
C GLY A 104 -19.11 -7.53 3.37
N LEU A 105 -18.79 -7.52 2.07
CA LEU A 105 -19.69 -8.07 1.04
C LEU A 105 -19.84 -9.59 1.16
N ALA A 106 -18.75 -10.31 1.43
CA ALA A 106 -18.82 -11.76 1.66
C ALA A 106 -19.69 -12.10 2.88
N ALA A 107 -19.63 -11.32 3.96
CA ALA A 107 -20.50 -11.51 5.11
C ALA A 107 -21.97 -11.24 4.77
N LEU A 108 -22.24 -10.20 3.97
CA LEU A 108 -23.61 -9.82 3.60
C LEU A 108 -24.28 -10.78 2.62
N TYR A 109 -23.56 -11.22 1.59
CA TYR A 109 -24.13 -12.01 0.49
C TYR A 109 -23.89 -13.50 0.64
N LEU A 110 -22.75 -13.91 1.20
CA LEU A 110 -22.40 -15.33 1.31
C LEU A 110 -22.59 -15.87 2.74
N GLY A 111 -22.92 -15.01 3.72
CA GLY A 111 -22.97 -15.39 5.13
C GLY A 111 -21.61 -15.84 5.70
N LYS A 112 -20.50 -15.53 5.01
CA LYS A 112 -19.16 -16.02 5.35
C LYS A 112 -18.28 -14.89 5.86
N ARG A 113 -17.61 -15.12 6.99
CA ARG A 113 -16.50 -14.28 7.44
C ARG A 113 -15.21 -14.78 6.83
N LEU A 114 -14.58 -13.94 6.02
CA LEU A 114 -13.29 -14.25 5.41
C LEU A 114 -12.18 -14.15 6.47
N ARG A 115 -11.41 -15.23 6.67
CA ARG A 115 -10.19 -15.20 7.47
C ARG A 115 -9.06 -14.59 6.63
N GLY A 116 -8.17 -13.81 7.25
CA GLY A 116 -7.04 -13.17 6.56
C GLY A 116 -7.40 -11.96 5.67
N LYS A 117 -8.69 -11.61 5.49
CA LYS A 117 -9.10 -10.40 4.78
C LYS A 117 -9.05 -9.18 5.71
N GLY A 118 -8.19 -8.22 5.38
CA GLY A 118 -7.80 -7.12 6.26
C GLY A 118 -6.45 -7.34 6.94
N ASP A 119 -5.79 -8.48 6.66
CA ASP A 119 -4.38 -8.69 6.95
C ASP A 119 -3.56 -7.64 6.17
N THR A 120 -3.17 -6.62 6.92
CA THR A 120 -2.47 -5.46 6.38
C THR A 120 -1.04 -5.84 5.99
N GLU A 121 -0.47 -6.86 6.61
CA GLU A 121 0.86 -7.38 6.30
C GLU A 121 0.88 -7.98 4.90
N ARG A 122 -0.08 -8.87 4.57
CA ARG A 122 -0.19 -9.43 3.21
C ARG A 122 -0.59 -8.38 2.18
N GLN A 123 -1.54 -7.50 2.52
CA GLN A 123 -2.01 -6.45 1.60
C GLN A 123 -0.90 -5.46 1.23
N LEU A 124 -0.02 -5.13 2.18
CA LEU A 124 1.09 -4.20 1.99
C LEU A 124 2.43 -4.89 1.72
N SER A 125 2.44 -6.21 1.61
CA SER A 125 3.64 -7.00 1.28
C SER A 125 4.19 -6.61 -0.09
N ASP A 126 5.45 -6.96 -0.34
CA ASP A 126 6.03 -6.79 -1.66
C ASP A 126 5.50 -7.88 -2.60
N TRP A 127 4.70 -7.46 -3.57
CA TRP A 127 4.15 -8.30 -4.63
C TRP A 127 5.04 -8.33 -5.88
N SER A 128 6.14 -7.57 -5.87
CA SER A 128 7.01 -7.34 -7.01
C SER A 128 8.29 -8.19 -6.97
N LEU A 129 9.21 -7.90 -7.89
CA LEU A 129 10.50 -8.57 -8.00
C LEU A 129 11.42 -8.28 -6.79
N PRO A 130 12.37 -9.18 -6.48
CA PRO A 130 12.80 -10.33 -7.28
C PRO A 130 12.20 -11.68 -6.87
N HIS A 131 11.42 -11.73 -5.79
CA HIS A 131 11.05 -13.01 -5.17
C HIS A 131 9.80 -13.65 -5.81
N PRO A 132 9.70 -14.99 -5.85
CA PRO A 132 8.43 -15.68 -6.11
C PRO A 132 7.36 -15.25 -5.10
N LEU A 133 6.09 -15.34 -5.49
CA LEU A 133 5.00 -15.16 -4.51
C LEU A 133 5.09 -16.24 -3.45
N THR A 134 4.91 -15.86 -2.21
CA THR A 134 4.76 -16.80 -1.10
C THR A 134 3.40 -17.50 -1.18
N GLU A 135 3.27 -18.68 -0.58
CA GLU A 135 2.00 -19.39 -0.50
C GLU A 135 0.86 -18.54 0.12
N PRO A 136 1.10 -17.76 1.21
CA PRO A 136 0.10 -16.81 1.72
C PRO A 136 -0.33 -15.71 0.73
N GLN A 137 0.58 -15.22 -0.12
CA GLN A 137 0.26 -14.24 -1.16
C GLN A 137 -0.58 -14.88 -2.27
N ILE A 138 -0.23 -16.09 -2.70
CA ILE A 138 -0.99 -16.86 -3.70
C ILE A 138 -2.40 -17.13 -3.17
N GLU A 139 -2.53 -17.61 -1.94
CA GLU A 139 -3.81 -17.86 -1.28
C GLU A 139 -4.66 -16.58 -1.20
N TYR A 140 -4.04 -15.45 -0.82
CA TYR A 140 -4.73 -14.16 -0.76
C TYR A 140 -5.26 -13.72 -2.14
N ALA A 141 -4.42 -13.75 -3.17
CA ALA A 141 -4.80 -13.37 -4.53
C ALA A 141 -5.87 -14.31 -5.11
N ALA A 142 -5.76 -15.60 -4.85
CA ALA A 142 -6.74 -16.60 -5.27
C ALA A 142 -8.11 -16.37 -4.62
N ASN A 143 -8.12 -16.08 -3.32
CA ASN A 143 -9.35 -15.75 -2.59
C ASN A 143 -10.03 -14.50 -3.17
N ASP A 144 -9.28 -13.47 -3.55
CA ASP A 144 -9.84 -12.25 -4.13
C ASP A 144 -10.58 -12.51 -5.44
N ALA A 145 -10.03 -13.35 -6.29
CA ALA A 145 -10.68 -13.75 -7.54
C ALA A 145 -11.94 -14.60 -7.28
N LEU A 146 -11.84 -15.64 -6.44
CA LEU A 146 -12.95 -16.56 -6.17
C LEU A 146 -14.12 -15.84 -5.50
N ILE A 147 -13.85 -15.05 -4.47
CA ILE A 147 -14.90 -14.42 -3.67
C ILE A 147 -15.62 -13.34 -4.48
N SER A 148 -14.89 -12.62 -5.35
CA SER A 148 -15.50 -11.66 -6.26
C SER A 148 -16.53 -12.31 -7.18
N LEU A 149 -16.21 -13.50 -7.70
CA LEU A 149 -17.12 -14.29 -8.54
C LEU A 149 -18.35 -14.76 -7.75
N LEU A 150 -18.17 -15.31 -6.55
CA LEU A 150 -19.27 -15.79 -5.73
C LEU A 150 -20.23 -14.67 -5.33
N ILE A 151 -19.71 -13.51 -4.91
CA ILE A 151 -20.53 -12.34 -4.56
C ILE A 151 -21.26 -11.82 -5.80
N HIS A 152 -20.60 -11.76 -6.95
CA HIS A 152 -21.24 -11.35 -8.20
C HIS A 152 -22.44 -12.22 -8.54
N ASN A 153 -22.27 -13.54 -8.51
CA ASN A 153 -23.34 -14.49 -8.82
C ASN A 153 -24.54 -14.30 -7.89
N GLU A 154 -24.29 -14.11 -6.59
CA GLU A 154 -25.34 -13.90 -5.60
C GLU A 154 -26.10 -12.58 -5.84
N ILE A 155 -25.36 -11.48 -6.05
CA ILE A 155 -25.97 -10.18 -6.37
C ILE A 155 -26.78 -10.27 -7.67
N ALA A 156 -26.24 -10.92 -8.71
CA ALA A 156 -26.91 -11.07 -10.00
C ALA A 156 -28.20 -11.91 -9.88
N SER A 157 -28.18 -12.97 -9.08
CA SER A 157 -29.37 -13.78 -8.76
C SER A 157 -30.45 -12.94 -8.08
N GLN A 158 -30.07 -12.12 -7.09
CA GLN A 158 -31.01 -11.22 -6.40
C GLN A 158 -31.60 -10.15 -7.32
N ILE A 159 -30.82 -9.57 -8.24
CA ILE A 159 -31.37 -8.61 -9.22
C ILE A 159 -32.35 -9.30 -10.17
N SER A 160 -32.02 -10.51 -10.62
CA SER A 160 -32.85 -11.26 -11.59
C SER A 160 -34.21 -11.66 -11.01
N THR A 161 -34.29 -11.84 -9.69
CA THR A 161 -35.52 -12.18 -8.97
C THR A 161 -36.26 -10.95 -8.42
N SER A 162 -35.63 -9.77 -8.48
CA SER A 162 -36.22 -8.51 -8.02
C SER A 162 -37.09 -7.88 -9.11
N PRO A 163 -38.19 -7.18 -8.75
CA PRO A 163 -38.93 -6.33 -9.70
C PRO A 163 -38.04 -5.28 -10.40
N HIS A 164 -36.83 -5.05 -9.89
CA HIS A 164 -35.78 -4.21 -10.43
C HIS A 164 -34.93 -4.84 -11.56
N HIS A 165 -35.40 -5.86 -12.26
CA HIS A 165 -34.65 -6.52 -13.36
C HIS A 165 -34.05 -5.55 -14.41
N SER A 166 -34.69 -4.40 -14.65
CA SER A 166 -34.18 -3.34 -15.53
C SER A 166 -32.86 -2.71 -15.06
N LEU A 167 -32.51 -2.83 -13.77
CA LEU A 167 -31.23 -2.40 -13.25
C LEU A 167 -30.07 -3.23 -13.79
N LEU A 168 -30.23 -4.54 -13.98
CA LEU A 168 -29.16 -5.37 -14.58
C LEU A 168 -28.87 -4.94 -16.02
N ALA A 169 -29.91 -4.62 -16.79
CA ALA A 169 -29.77 -4.09 -18.15
C ALA A 169 -29.08 -2.71 -18.15
N SER A 170 -29.40 -1.83 -17.18
CA SER A 170 -28.71 -0.54 -17.00
C SER A 170 -27.25 -0.68 -16.51
N LEU A 171 -26.92 -1.83 -15.91
CA LEU A 171 -25.59 -2.18 -15.41
C LEU A 171 -24.79 -3.07 -16.37
N GLN A 172 -25.36 -3.49 -17.51
CA GLN A 172 -24.74 -4.28 -18.59
C GLN A 172 -24.33 -3.37 -19.76
N PRO A 173 -23.23 -3.67 -20.48
CA PRO A 173 -21.91 -3.11 -20.23
C PRO A 173 -21.53 -2.04 -21.25
N THR A 174 -21.45 -0.78 -20.84
CA THR A 174 -20.69 0.27 -21.58
C THR A 174 -19.61 0.90 -20.71
N LEU A 175 -19.23 0.23 -19.61
CA LEU A 175 -18.05 0.63 -18.85
C LEU A 175 -16.83 -0.03 -19.48
N SER A 176 -16.30 0.67 -20.48
CA SER A 176 -14.89 0.54 -20.83
C SER A 176 -14.06 1.32 -19.81
N SER A 177 -12.81 0.91 -19.60
CA SER A 177 -11.84 1.67 -18.80
C SER A 177 -11.71 3.15 -19.25
N SER A 178 -12.08 3.47 -20.50
CA SER A 178 -12.05 4.82 -21.08
C SER A 178 -13.37 5.63 -21.00
N SER A 179 -14.42 5.17 -20.30
CA SER A 179 -15.70 5.90 -20.29
C SER A 179 -15.59 7.26 -19.57
N PRO A 180 -15.72 8.42 -20.26
CA PRO A 180 -15.39 9.74 -19.70
C PRO A 180 -16.43 10.32 -18.73
N ASN A 181 -17.59 9.69 -18.56
CA ASN A 181 -18.74 10.31 -17.90
C ASN A 181 -19.53 9.32 -17.03
N LEU A 182 -18.88 8.82 -15.98
CA LEU A 182 -19.63 8.55 -14.76
C LEU A 182 -19.34 9.68 -13.78
N HIS A 183 -20.18 10.71 -13.84
CA HIS A 183 -20.48 11.56 -12.69
C HIS A 183 -21.12 10.66 -11.62
N ILE A 184 -20.30 9.81 -11.00
CA ILE A 184 -20.60 9.28 -9.68
C ILE A 184 -20.58 10.52 -8.82
N ASN A 185 -21.75 11.01 -8.41
CA ASN A 185 -21.83 12.00 -7.34
C ASN A 185 -20.89 11.50 -6.25
N PRO A 186 -19.79 12.23 -5.94
CA PRO A 186 -18.80 11.72 -5.03
C PRO A 186 -19.55 11.36 -3.75
N PRO A 187 -19.32 10.17 -3.16
CA PRO A 187 -19.90 9.87 -1.88
C PRO A 187 -19.54 11.04 -0.97
N THR A 188 -20.54 11.70 -0.40
CA THR A 188 -20.41 12.90 0.46
C THR A 188 -19.49 12.66 1.64
N THR A 189 -19.11 11.39 1.87
CA THR A 189 -18.02 10.97 2.73
C THR A 189 -17.04 10.09 1.94
N PRO A 190 -15.75 10.49 1.82
CA PRO A 190 -14.74 9.66 1.18
C PRO A 190 -14.63 8.31 1.90
N SER A 191 -14.55 7.22 1.14
CA SER A 191 -14.35 5.85 1.65
C SER A 191 -13.17 5.82 2.64
N PRO A 192 -13.24 5.05 3.74
CA PRO A 192 -12.12 4.89 4.67
C PRO A 192 -10.80 4.47 4.00
N ALA A 193 -10.87 3.69 2.92
CA ALA A 193 -9.70 3.34 2.12
C ALA A 193 -9.13 4.56 1.37
N LEU A 194 -10.00 5.37 0.77
CA LEU A 194 -9.62 6.62 0.11
C LEU A 194 -9.08 7.65 1.12
N LEU A 195 -9.62 7.71 2.33
CA LEU A 195 -9.11 8.54 3.42
C LEU A 195 -7.72 8.09 3.86
N LYS A 196 -7.51 6.78 4.03
CA LYS A 196 -6.18 6.21 4.34
C LYS A 196 -5.18 6.47 3.21
N GLN A 197 -5.59 6.32 1.96
CA GLN A 197 -4.74 6.61 0.80
C GLN A 197 -4.42 8.10 0.69
N LYS A 198 -5.42 8.98 0.84
CA LYS A 198 -5.20 10.43 0.89
C LYS A 198 -4.28 10.82 2.05
N ALA A 199 -4.44 10.22 3.22
CA ALA A 199 -3.56 10.45 4.37
C ALA A 199 -2.13 9.96 4.09
N LYS A 200 -1.97 8.80 3.46
CA LYS A 200 -0.66 8.28 3.03
C LYS A 200 0.00 9.22 2.02
N THR A 201 -0.70 9.61 0.95
CA THR A 201 -0.19 10.52 -0.07
C THR A 201 0.10 11.91 0.49
N ALA A 202 -0.73 12.43 1.39
CA ALA A 202 -0.47 13.69 2.08
C ALA A 202 0.77 13.61 2.96
N ARG A 203 0.96 12.49 3.67
CA ARG A 203 2.16 12.23 4.48
C ARG A 203 3.41 12.11 3.63
N GLU A 204 3.36 11.38 2.53
CA GLU A 204 4.48 11.27 1.56
C GLU A 204 4.83 12.62 0.94
N ARG A 205 3.82 13.43 0.56
CA ARG A 205 4.01 14.78 0.06
C ARG A 205 4.67 15.68 1.11
N LYS A 206 4.18 15.64 2.36
CA LYS A 206 4.78 16.37 3.49
C LYS A 206 6.22 15.94 3.71
N HIS A 207 6.50 14.63 3.72
CA HIS A 207 7.86 14.11 3.89
C HIS A 207 8.79 14.59 2.78
N ARG A 208 8.32 14.58 1.52
CA ARG A 208 9.10 15.09 0.38
C ARG A 208 9.38 16.58 0.51
N GLN A 209 8.36 17.39 0.82
CA GLN A 209 8.53 18.83 1.04
C GLN A 209 9.51 19.13 2.19
N ASN A 210 9.39 18.39 3.30
CA ASN A 210 10.32 18.49 4.42
C ASN A 210 11.75 18.17 3.95
N PHE A 211 11.97 17.03 3.31
CA PHE A 211 13.30 16.67 2.80
C PHE A 211 13.84 17.70 1.81
N ASP A 212 13.03 18.18 0.87
CA ASP A 212 13.45 19.15 -0.15
C ASP A 212 13.88 20.49 0.47
N SER A 213 13.23 20.88 1.58
CA SER A 213 13.56 22.11 2.34
C SER A 213 14.85 22.02 3.16
N LEU A 214 15.45 20.84 3.31
CA LEU A 214 16.76 20.72 3.93
C LEU A 214 17.86 21.21 2.98
N ASP A 215 18.86 21.89 3.53
CA ASP A 215 20.11 22.15 2.82
C ASP A 215 20.87 20.85 2.53
N THR A 216 21.87 20.90 1.65
CA THR A 216 22.63 19.72 1.20
C THR A 216 23.28 18.97 2.36
N ASP A 217 23.83 19.69 3.34
CA ASP A 217 24.52 19.10 4.47
C ASP A 217 23.52 18.41 5.43
N SER A 218 22.37 19.05 5.67
CA SER A 218 21.25 18.48 6.42
C SER A 218 20.67 17.24 5.72
N LYS A 219 20.64 17.18 4.38
CA LYS A 219 20.20 15.99 3.62
C LYS A 219 21.14 14.80 3.82
N ILE A 220 22.46 15.06 3.89
CA ILE A 220 23.45 14.02 4.18
C ILE A 220 23.25 13.49 5.61
N LEU A 221 23.12 14.40 6.59
CA LEU A 221 22.84 14.01 7.97
C LEU A 221 21.53 13.22 8.10
N TYR A 222 20.47 13.64 7.42
CA TYR A 222 19.20 12.92 7.36
C TYR A 222 19.38 11.47 6.89
N GLY A 223 20.21 11.24 5.87
CA GLY A 223 20.56 9.90 5.40
C GLY A 223 21.21 9.05 6.49
N LYS A 224 22.25 9.57 7.15
CA LYS A 224 22.96 8.88 8.24
C LYS A 224 22.05 8.54 9.42
N LEU A 225 21.19 9.47 9.82
CA LEU A 225 20.24 9.26 10.92
C LEU A 225 19.19 8.19 10.58
N ARG A 226 18.74 8.15 9.32
CA ARG A 226 17.84 7.10 8.83
C ARG A 226 18.51 5.73 8.84
N GLU A 227 19.76 5.65 8.39
CA GLU A 227 20.54 4.40 8.42
C GLU A 227 20.75 3.87 9.84
N LEU A 228 21.05 4.77 10.80
CA LEU A 228 21.15 4.41 12.21
C LEU A 228 19.83 3.81 12.72
N ARG A 229 18.71 4.48 12.46
CA ARG A 229 17.39 3.97 12.85
C ARG A 229 17.14 2.58 12.29
N ASP A 230 17.36 2.40 10.99
CA ASP A 230 17.07 1.14 10.31
C ASP A 230 18.01 0.02 10.82
N LYS A 231 19.24 0.35 11.23
CA LYS A 231 20.15 -0.58 11.91
C LYS A 231 19.59 -1.02 13.27
N ILE A 232 19.21 -0.09 14.14
CA ILE A 232 18.62 -0.38 15.46
C ILE A 232 17.36 -1.24 15.30
N MET A 233 16.50 -0.92 14.32
CA MET A 233 15.31 -1.72 14.02
C MET A 233 15.67 -3.16 13.65
N ARG A 234 16.65 -3.38 12.77
CA ARG A 234 17.07 -4.74 12.39
C ARG A 234 17.63 -5.53 13.57
N GLU A 235 18.45 -4.89 14.40
CA GLU A 235 19.03 -5.54 15.60
C GLU A 235 17.95 -5.92 16.61
N ALA A 236 16.86 -5.15 16.69
CA ALA A 236 15.70 -5.43 17.52
C ALA A 236 14.67 -6.39 16.88
N GLY A 237 14.90 -6.86 15.64
CA GLY A 237 13.96 -7.71 14.91
C GLY A 237 12.69 -7.00 14.42
N TRP A 238 12.74 -5.68 14.23
CA TRP A 238 11.66 -4.88 13.67
C TRP A 238 11.87 -4.66 12.17
N PHE A 239 10.89 -5.10 11.37
CA PHE A 239 10.99 -5.12 9.91
C PHE A 239 9.96 -4.21 9.21
N ASP A 240 8.97 -3.69 9.94
CA ASP A 240 7.92 -2.84 9.37
C ASP A 240 8.20 -1.34 9.65
N ALA A 241 8.03 -0.49 8.64
CA ALA A 241 8.06 0.96 8.76
C ALA A 241 7.06 1.51 9.80
N THR A 242 5.97 0.80 10.10
CA THR A 242 5.04 1.19 11.19
C THR A 242 5.68 1.07 12.58
N GLN A 243 6.71 0.23 12.72
CA GLN A 243 7.48 0.02 13.94
C GLN A 243 8.61 1.04 14.10
N SER A 244 8.88 1.88 13.09
CA SER A 244 9.90 2.92 13.18
C SER A 244 9.67 3.86 14.37
N ARG A 245 8.42 3.98 14.83
CA ARG A 245 8.03 4.78 15.99
C ARG A 245 8.61 4.31 17.33
N PHE A 246 9.12 3.09 17.38
CA PHE A 246 9.81 2.56 18.55
C PHE A 246 11.27 2.98 18.60
N VAL A 247 11.80 3.61 17.53
CA VAL A 247 13.16 4.17 17.49
C VAL A 247 13.11 5.67 17.19
N ALA A 248 12.66 6.03 15.99
CA ALA A 248 12.47 7.39 15.50
C ALA A 248 11.57 7.38 14.25
N ASP A 249 10.47 8.13 14.24
CA ASP A 249 9.70 8.33 13.01
C ASP A 249 10.38 9.29 12.03
N THR A 250 9.83 9.37 10.82
CA THR A 250 10.39 10.21 9.76
C THR A 250 10.42 11.69 10.12
N ASP A 251 9.40 12.17 10.86
CA ASP A 251 9.34 13.57 11.30
C ASP A 251 10.44 13.85 12.35
N THR A 252 10.74 12.89 13.22
CA THR A 252 11.88 12.96 14.17
C THR A 252 13.21 13.01 13.42
N ILE A 253 13.46 12.12 12.46
CA ILE A 253 14.70 12.12 11.67
C ILE A 253 14.88 13.46 10.95
N PHE A 254 13.81 13.98 10.34
CA PHE A 254 13.82 15.29 9.69
C PHE A 254 14.19 16.41 10.67
N LEU A 255 13.56 16.43 11.85
CA LEU A 255 13.80 17.47 12.83
C LEU A 255 15.24 17.44 13.36
N LEU A 256 15.78 16.26 13.64
CA LEU A 256 17.16 16.10 14.08
C LEU A 256 18.17 16.54 13.00
N ALA A 257 17.90 16.21 11.73
CA ALA A 257 18.73 16.65 10.62
C ALA A 257 18.72 18.17 10.44
N ARG A 258 17.56 18.80 10.66
CA ARG A 258 17.38 20.25 10.52
C ARG A 258 17.99 21.05 11.68
N GLU A 259 17.70 20.65 12.92
CA GLU A 259 18.08 21.41 14.12
C GLU A 259 19.47 21.03 14.64
N ARG A 260 19.98 19.85 14.25
CA ARG A 260 21.33 19.37 14.57
C ARG A 260 21.71 19.49 16.05
N PRO A 261 20.88 18.97 16.98
CA PRO A 261 21.22 19.03 18.40
C PRO A 261 22.52 18.25 18.67
N VAL A 262 23.45 18.86 19.40
CA VAL A 262 24.76 18.28 19.77
C VAL A 262 24.86 17.96 21.26
N THR A 263 23.87 18.37 22.05
CA THR A 263 23.74 18.09 23.49
C THR A 263 22.38 17.48 23.84
N VAL A 264 22.29 16.85 25.01
CA VAL A 264 21.01 16.33 25.54
C VAL A 264 20.00 17.46 25.76
N GLY A 265 20.44 18.59 26.32
CA GLY A 265 19.56 19.74 26.57
C GLY A 265 18.96 20.33 25.28
N GLU A 266 19.73 20.38 24.19
CA GLU A 266 19.21 20.79 22.87
C GLU A 266 18.19 19.78 22.32
N LEU A 267 18.46 18.48 22.45
CA LEU A 267 17.54 17.41 22.06
C LEU A 267 16.22 17.48 22.85
N GLU A 268 16.31 17.72 24.16
CA GLU A 268 15.16 17.92 25.04
C GLU A 268 14.39 19.20 24.69
N GLY A 269 15.09 20.26 24.30
CA GLY A 269 14.52 21.53 23.84
C GLY A 269 13.61 21.39 22.61
N LEU A 270 13.81 20.34 21.79
CA LEU A 270 12.91 19.99 20.69
C LEU A 270 11.54 19.47 21.18
N GLY A 271 11.47 19.07 22.45
CA GLY A 271 10.27 18.69 23.16
C GLY A 271 9.55 17.51 22.50
N LYS A 272 8.22 17.52 22.58
CA LYS A 272 7.32 16.44 22.09
C LYS A 272 7.36 16.21 20.57
N LYS A 273 8.11 17.01 19.82
CA LYS A 273 8.27 16.85 18.36
C LYS A 273 9.22 15.71 18.00
N VAL A 274 10.14 15.36 18.90
CA VAL A 274 10.99 14.17 18.82
C VAL A 274 10.24 13.01 19.47
N GLN A 275 10.40 11.79 18.97
CA GLN A 275 9.78 10.64 19.62
C GLN A 275 10.37 10.33 21.00
N LYS A 276 9.52 9.81 21.89
CA LYS A 276 9.90 9.47 23.26
C LYS A 276 11.07 8.48 23.30
N ALA A 277 10.99 7.41 22.50
CA ALA A 277 12.06 6.41 22.41
C ALA A 277 13.40 7.03 21.97
N THR A 278 13.38 7.94 20.99
CA THR A 278 14.59 8.65 20.55
C THR A 278 15.18 9.52 21.66
N ARG A 279 14.35 10.19 22.47
CA ARG A 279 14.82 11.07 23.56
C ARG A 279 15.32 10.31 24.78
N GLU A 280 14.71 9.19 25.12
CA GLU A 280 14.94 8.52 26.40
C GLU A 280 15.83 7.28 26.27
N VAL A 281 15.74 6.56 25.15
CA VAL A 281 16.41 5.26 24.97
C VAL A 281 17.60 5.39 24.03
N TYR A 282 17.40 6.02 22.86
CA TYR A 282 18.39 6.03 21.78
C TYR A 282 19.11 7.38 21.63
N TRP A 283 19.01 8.27 22.62
CA TRP A 283 19.48 9.65 22.47
C TRP A 283 20.98 9.72 22.23
N ARG A 284 21.75 8.81 22.83
CA ARG A 284 23.21 8.79 22.75
C ARG A 284 23.67 8.47 21.32
N GLU A 285 23.06 7.47 20.69
CA GLU A 285 23.36 7.05 19.33
C GLU A 285 23.00 8.14 18.32
N PHE A 286 21.83 8.76 18.49
CA PHE A 286 21.37 9.84 17.61
C PHE A 286 22.24 11.09 17.74
N LEU A 287 22.56 11.54 18.95
CA LEU A 287 23.49 12.66 19.16
C LEU A 287 24.90 12.33 18.64
N GLY A 288 25.37 11.08 18.80
CA GLY A 288 26.66 10.64 18.28
C GLY A 288 26.75 10.80 16.75
N VAL A 289 25.69 10.48 16.01
CA VAL A 289 25.66 10.69 14.55
C VAL A 289 25.64 12.18 14.19
N VAL A 290 24.87 13.01 14.92
CA VAL A 290 24.84 14.46 14.67
C VAL A 290 26.21 15.10 14.94
N ARG A 291 26.82 14.79 16.09
CA ARG A 291 28.14 15.30 16.47
C ARG A 291 29.23 14.86 15.51
N GLY A 292 29.26 13.57 15.17
CA GLY A 292 30.20 13.02 14.20
C GLY A 292 30.04 13.64 12.80
N HIS A 293 28.81 13.97 12.39
CA HIS A 293 28.57 14.68 11.14
C HIS A 293 29.11 16.11 11.16
N LEU A 294 29.05 16.79 12.31
CA LEU A 294 29.58 18.13 12.52
C LEU A 294 31.08 18.18 12.81
N GLY A 295 31.77 17.04 12.81
CA GLY A 295 33.20 16.96 13.14
C GLY A 295 33.52 17.24 14.61
N LEU A 296 32.52 17.14 15.49
CA LEU A 296 32.72 17.27 16.92
C LEU A 296 33.20 15.93 17.48
N GLU A 297 34.23 15.96 18.33
CA GLU A 297 34.69 14.75 19.00
C GLU A 297 33.55 14.12 19.81
N ASN A 298 33.46 12.78 19.74
CA ASN A 298 32.62 12.00 20.65
C ASN A 298 33.28 12.06 22.02
N VAL A 299 33.07 13.15 22.74
CA VAL A 299 33.46 13.24 24.14
C VAL A 299 32.72 12.09 24.83
N GLY A 300 33.45 11.12 25.35
CA GLY A 300 32.92 9.92 26.00
C GLY A 300 32.12 10.18 27.28
N ASP A 301 31.70 11.43 27.47
CA ASP A 301 31.11 11.99 28.67
C ASP A 301 29.95 12.92 28.29
N LEU A 302 28.98 12.38 27.53
CA LEU A 302 27.62 12.91 27.56
C LEU A 302 27.10 12.52 28.95
N GLY A 303 27.27 13.42 29.90
CA GLY A 303 27.12 13.20 31.35
C GLY A 303 26.02 12.22 31.73
N ASP A 304 26.39 11.31 32.63
CA ASP A 304 25.54 10.27 33.21
C ASP A 304 24.30 10.89 33.87
N LEU A 305 23.22 11.06 33.09
CA LEU A 305 21.92 11.45 33.60
C LEU A 305 21.30 10.22 34.27
N GLY A 306 21.66 10.02 35.54
CA GLY A 306 20.87 9.36 36.58
C GLY A 306 20.07 8.14 36.12
N SER A 307 20.72 6.99 36.10
CA SER A 307 20.07 5.68 36.12
C SER A 307 19.36 5.43 37.46
N GLU A 308 18.28 6.14 37.75
CA GLU A 308 17.30 5.74 38.77
C GLU A 308 15.90 5.76 38.15
N GLY A 309 15.35 4.57 37.88
CA GLY A 309 13.94 4.42 37.55
C GLY A 309 13.59 3.60 36.30
N MET A 310 14.32 2.53 35.97
CA MET A 310 13.83 1.56 34.98
C MET A 310 12.91 0.53 35.64
N PHE A 311 11.62 0.84 35.63
CA PHE A 311 10.54 -0.11 35.95
C PHE A 311 10.55 -1.28 34.96
N LEU A 312 10.82 -2.47 35.47
CA LEU A 312 10.40 -3.74 34.85
C LEU A 312 8.88 -3.87 35.01
N GLY A 313 8.12 -3.51 33.98
CA GLY A 313 6.72 -3.86 33.85
C GLY A 313 6.54 -5.10 32.99
N LYS A 314 6.54 -6.28 33.62
CA LYS A 314 5.83 -7.46 33.08
C LYS A 314 4.34 -7.23 33.25
N GLY A 315 3.56 -7.44 32.19
CA GLY A 315 2.09 -7.38 32.18
C GLY A 315 1.56 -7.14 30.78
#